data_AF-A0AAE0TDL1-F1
#
_entry.id   AF-A0AAE0TDL1-F1
#
_cell.length_a   1.000
_cell.length_b   1.000
_cell.length_c   1.000
_cell.angle_alpha   90.00
_cell.angle_beta   90.00
_cell.angle_gamma   90.00
#
_symmetry.space_group_name_H-M   'P 1'
#
loop_
_entity.id
_entity.type
_entity.pdbx_description
1 polymer ?
#
loop_
_entity_poly.entity_id
_entity_poly.type
_entity_poly.pdbx_seq_one_letter_code
_entity_poly.pdbx_strand_id
1 'polypeptide(L)'
;MTLNTISFILLFAVSQGAVTTNKPLGTNCMSSYECGTGVCCRDAAGHLVDGNLDPQGPFGHLAFGGQVSTSGTCSSKLGQKGDVCDSNCGCDQGLECYRPMSGVCCPPMTCYDATYVKQQREYWHNCFSNPSCPIPP
;
A
#
# COMPACT_ATOMS: atom_id res chain seq x y z
N MET A 1 54.51 23.10 -25.61
CA MET A 1 53.96 22.76 -24.29
C MET A 1 52.96 23.86 -23.93
N THR A 2 51.76 23.85 -24.54
CA THR A 2 50.49 23.30 -24.02
C THR A 2 50.10 23.88 -22.66
N LEU A 3 48.98 24.60 -22.59
CA LEU A 3 47.77 24.10 -21.93
C LEU A 3 46.56 25.01 -22.28
N ASN A 4 45.61 24.46 -23.02
CA ASN A 4 44.28 25.03 -23.26
C ASN A 4 43.43 24.83 -22.00
N THR A 5 42.81 25.89 -21.51
CA THR A 5 41.83 25.86 -20.42
C THR A 5 40.48 25.40 -20.97
N ILE A 6 40.06 24.18 -20.62
CA ILE A 6 38.74 23.64 -20.95
C ILE A 6 37.80 23.97 -19.78
N SER A 7 36.87 24.89 -20.05
CA SER A 7 35.80 25.27 -19.13
C SER A 7 34.69 24.22 -19.19
N PHE A 8 34.58 23.36 -18.18
CA PHE A 8 33.49 22.38 -18.06
C PHE A 8 32.26 23.07 -17.42
N ILE A 9 31.31 23.45 -18.27
CA ILE A 9 29.97 23.85 -17.83
C ILE A 9 29.23 22.56 -17.43
N LEU A 10 29.09 22.34 -16.11
CA LEU A 10 28.24 21.29 -15.54
C LEU A 10 26.78 21.64 -15.80
N LEU A 11 26.22 21.05 -16.87
CA LEU A 11 24.79 20.97 -17.11
C LEU A 11 24.16 20.06 -16.05
N PHE A 12 23.61 20.64 -14.99
CA PHE A 12 22.71 19.91 -14.10
C PHE A 12 21.38 19.72 -14.83
N ALA A 13 21.20 18.53 -15.42
CA ALA A 13 19.89 18.06 -15.84
C ALA A 13 19.03 17.88 -14.58
N VAL A 14 18.10 18.80 -14.33
CA VAL A 14 17.05 18.61 -13.34
C VAL A 14 16.01 17.67 -13.95
N SER A 15 16.25 16.37 -13.86
CA SER A 15 15.22 15.38 -14.09
C SER A 15 14.25 15.45 -12.92
N GLN A 16 13.09 16.08 -13.13
CA GLN A 16 11.91 15.89 -12.29
C GLN A 16 11.37 14.47 -12.54
N GLY A 17 12.14 13.47 -12.11
CA GLY A 17 11.55 12.18 -11.79
C GLY A 17 10.79 12.38 -10.48
N ALA A 18 9.58 11.84 -10.38
CA ALA A 18 8.97 11.61 -9.08
C ALA A 18 9.94 10.72 -8.30
N VAL A 19 10.82 11.34 -7.51
CA VAL A 19 11.69 10.61 -6.60
C VAL A 19 10.72 10.03 -5.58
N THR A 20 10.45 8.74 -5.67
CA THR A 20 10.07 7.95 -4.50
C THR A 20 11.23 8.05 -3.52
N THR A 21 11.31 9.19 -2.82
CA THR A 21 12.18 9.36 -1.67
C THR A 21 11.55 8.48 -0.60
N ASN A 22 11.98 7.23 -0.54
CA ASN A 22 11.69 6.35 0.59
C ASN A 22 12.19 7.06 1.84
N LYS A 23 11.25 7.71 2.51
CA LYS A 23 11.46 8.45 3.74
C LYS A 23 11.97 7.48 4.79
N PRO A 24 13.03 7.85 5.53
CA PRO A 24 13.62 6.94 6.49
C PRO A 24 12.67 6.68 7.66
N LEU A 25 12.89 5.56 8.36
CA LEU A 25 12.16 5.22 9.58
C LEU A 25 12.13 6.40 10.57
N GLY A 26 10.99 6.59 11.22
CA GLY A 26 10.77 7.65 12.20
C GLY A 26 10.49 9.03 11.61
N THR A 27 10.45 9.18 10.28
CA THR A 27 10.06 10.45 9.65
C THR A 27 8.57 10.50 9.34
N ASN A 28 8.03 11.73 9.30
CA ASN A 28 6.62 11.95 9.04
C ASN A 28 6.24 11.51 7.61
N CYS A 29 5.10 10.87 7.48
CA CYS A 29 4.52 10.39 6.23
C CYS A 29 3.03 10.68 6.20
N MET A 30 2.48 10.87 5.00
CA MET A 30 1.02 10.93 4.79
C MET A 30 0.50 9.65 4.16
N SER A 31 1.38 8.80 3.64
CA SER A 31 1.04 7.46 3.19
C SER A 31 2.23 6.51 3.27
N SER A 32 1.95 5.20 3.32
CA SER A 32 2.98 4.15 3.31
C SER A 32 3.82 4.15 2.02
N TYR A 33 3.32 4.72 0.91
CA TYR A 33 4.10 4.94 -0.32
C TYR A 33 5.35 5.80 -0.09
N GLU A 34 5.32 6.67 0.91
CA GLU A 34 6.45 7.54 1.22
C GLU A 34 7.54 6.82 2.00
N CYS A 35 7.24 5.73 2.72
CA CYS A 35 8.16 5.12 3.69
C CYS A 35 9.11 4.07 3.09
N GLY A 36 8.90 3.71 1.83
CA GLY A 36 9.62 2.63 1.16
C GLY A 36 9.08 1.23 1.45
N THR A 37 9.53 0.27 0.65
CA THR A 37 9.04 -1.11 0.70
C THR A 37 9.35 -1.78 2.03
N GLY A 38 8.37 -2.46 2.61
CA GLY A 38 8.47 -3.11 3.91
C GLY A 38 8.36 -2.15 5.10
N VAL A 39 8.01 -0.89 4.86
CA VAL A 39 7.83 0.13 5.89
C VAL A 39 6.44 0.75 5.72
N CYS A 40 5.72 0.88 6.83
CA CYS A 40 4.35 1.34 6.83
C CYS A 40 4.24 2.69 7.54
N CYS A 41 3.41 3.59 7.00
CA CYS A 41 3.09 4.83 7.67
C CYS A 41 2.08 4.56 8.78
N ARG A 42 2.45 4.83 10.04
CA ARG A 42 1.58 4.59 11.19
C ARG A 42 1.38 5.85 12.03
N ASP A 43 0.17 6.03 12.53
CA ASP A 43 -0.15 7.11 13.45
C ASP A 43 0.40 6.85 14.86
N ALA A 44 0.20 7.79 15.78
CA ALA A 44 0.69 7.67 17.15
C ALA A 44 0.03 6.52 17.94
N ALA A 45 -1.18 6.09 17.55
CA ALA A 45 -1.85 4.93 18.12
C ALA A 45 -1.36 3.61 17.51
N GLY A 46 -0.56 3.70 16.43
CA GLY A 46 -0.02 2.56 15.72
C GLY A 46 -0.97 2.03 14.64
N HIS A 47 -2.00 2.76 14.22
CA HIS A 47 -2.84 2.38 13.07
C HIS A 47 -2.19 2.81 11.76
N LEU A 48 -2.49 2.11 10.66
CA LEU A 48 -2.02 2.52 9.35
C LEU A 48 -2.64 3.85 8.92
N VAL A 49 -1.77 4.71 8.39
CA VAL A 49 -2.15 5.95 7.72
C VAL A 49 -2.20 5.64 6.23
N ASP A 50 -3.43 5.57 5.71
CA ASP A 50 -3.68 5.40 4.29
C ASP A 50 -4.04 6.75 3.66
N GLY A 51 -3.03 7.43 3.12
CA GLY A 51 -3.18 8.72 2.44
C GLY A 51 -3.96 8.67 1.13
N ASN A 52 -4.43 7.50 0.68
CA ASN A 52 -5.22 7.33 -0.54
C ASN A 52 -6.71 7.00 -0.29
N LEU A 53 -7.16 6.98 0.97
CA LEU A 53 -8.58 7.03 1.26
C LEU A 53 -9.05 8.48 1.16
N ASP A 54 -9.15 8.97 -0.07
CA ASP A 54 -9.87 10.21 -0.35
C ASP A 54 -11.32 10.03 0.15
N PRO A 55 -11.81 10.87 1.09
CA PRO A 55 -13.19 10.81 1.56
C PRO A 55 -14.24 11.13 0.46
N GLN A 56 -13.82 11.57 -0.73
CA GLN A 56 -14.68 12.09 -1.80
C GLN A 56 -14.79 11.16 -3.03
N GLY A 57 -14.32 9.91 -2.93
CA GLY A 57 -14.78 8.86 -3.84
C GLY A 57 -16.16 8.35 -3.42
N PRO A 58 -17.08 7.99 -4.34
CA PRO A 58 -18.44 7.53 -4.00
C PRO A 58 -18.50 6.23 -3.16
N PHE A 59 -17.34 5.64 -2.85
CA PHE A 59 -17.19 4.43 -2.03
C PHE A 59 -16.30 4.62 -0.79
N GLY A 60 -15.81 5.84 -0.51
CA GLY A 60 -14.91 6.14 0.63
C GLY A 60 -15.53 5.94 2.03
N HIS A 61 -16.83 5.67 2.09
CA HIS A 61 -17.57 5.38 3.33
C HIS A 61 -17.42 3.92 3.80
N LEU A 62 -17.16 2.95 2.91
CA LEU A 62 -17.35 1.52 3.26
C LEU A 62 -16.12 0.82 3.84
N ALA A 63 -14.99 1.51 4.01
CA ALA A 63 -13.84 0.97 4.71
C ALA A 63 -13.90 1.33 6.20
N PHE A 64 -14.58 0.47 6.97
CA PHE A 64 -14.32 0.21 8.39
C PHE A 64 -13.77 1.38 9.23
N GLY A 65 -14.66 2.23 9.76
CA GLY A 65 -14.70 2.70 11.16
C GLY A 65 -13.44 3.23 11.89
N GLY A 66 -12.31 3.46 11.23
CA GLY A 66 -11.10 3.99 11.83
C GLY A 66 -10.96 5.49 11.55
N GLN A 67 -10.70 6.29 12.58
CA GLN A 67 -10.26 7.67 12.38
C GLN A 67 -9.00 7.66 11.52
N VAL A 68 -9.11 8.07 10.25
CA VAL A 68 -7.97 8.18 9.36
C VAL A 68 -7.15 9.38 9.83
N SER A 69 -6.09 9.09 10.59
CA SER A 69 -5.06 10.07 10.90
C SER A 69 -4.46 10.56 9.59
N THR A 70 -4.54 11.85 9.30
CA THR A 70 -4.05 12.45 8.03
C THR A 70 -2.53 12.49 7.90
N SER A 71 -1.83 12.09 8.96
CA SER A 71 -0.37 11.96 8.97
C SER A 71 0.07 10.95 10.02
N GLY A 72 1.23 10.34 9.78
CA GLY A 72 1.86 9.39 10.66
C GLY A 72 3.38 9.47 10.56
N THR A 73 4.03 8.38 10.95
CA THR A 73 5.48 8.21 10.92
C THR A 73 5.83 6.86 10.32
N CYS A 74 6.90 6.83 9.53
CA CYS A 74 7.37 5.60 8.90
C CYS A 74 7.85 4.62 9.96
N SER A 75 7.22 3.46 10.02
CA SER A 75 7.47 2.42 11.01
C SER A 75 7.78 1.10 10.33
N SER A 76 8.71 0.34 10.91
CA SER A 76 9.03 -1.02 10.48
C SER A 76 7.94 -2.04 10.87
N LYS A 77 6.90 -1.60 11.57
CA LYS A 77 5.74 -2.44 11.89
C LYS A 77 4.88 -2.65 10.65
N LEU A 78 4.91 -3.87 10.13
CA LEU A 78 4.09 -4.37 9.02
C LEU A 78 2.59 -4.32 9.34
N GLY A 79 1.75 -4.44 8.30
CA GLY A 79 0.29 -4.45 8.38
C GLY A 79 -0.27 -5.58 9.26
N GLN A 80 -1.16 -5.24 10.19
CA GLN A 80 -1.84 -6.21 11.06
C GLN A 80 -3.10 -6.76 10.40
N LYS A 81 -3.73 -7.77 11.01
CA LYS A 81 -4.96 -8.35 10.46
C LYS A 81 -6.06 -7.29 10.32
N GLY A 82 -6.63 -7.17 9.12
CA GLY A 82 -7.63 -6.15 8.78
C GLY A 82 -7.06 -4.81 8.32
N ASP A 83 -5.75 -4.59 8.46
CA ASP A 83 -5.09 -3.41 7.91
C ASP A 83 -5.12 -3.46 6.36
N VAL A 84 -5.24 -2.30 5.73
CA VAL A 84 -5.07 -2.15 4.27
C VAL A 84 -3.60 -2.40 3.93
N CYS A 85 -3.37 -3.25 2.93
CA CYS A 85 -2.04 -3.61 2.48
C CYS A 85 -1.83 -3.25 1.02
N ASP A 86 -0.58 -2.98 0.67
CA ASP A 86 -0.19 -2.74 -0.71
C ASP A 86 1.26 -3.20 -0.94
N SER A 87 1.75 -3.06 -2.17
CA SER A 87 3.12 -3.32 -2.59
C SER A 87 4.20 -2.71 -1.67
N ASN A 88 3.93 -1.58 -1.02
CA ASN A 88 4.88 -0.93 -0.10
C ASN A 88 4.74 -1.37 1.36
N CYS A 89 3.51 -1.43 1.87
CA CYS A 89 3.23 -1.90 3.22
C CYS A 89 2.68 -3.33 3.16
N GLY A 90 3.59 -4.29 3.36
CA GLY A 90 3.24 -5.70 3.45
C GLY A 90 2.57 -6.06 4.77
N CYS A 91 1.95 -7.24 4.80
CA CYS A 91 1.35 -7.80 6.01
C CYS A 91 2.39 -8.46 6.91
N ASP A 92 2.09 -8.53 8.21
CA ASP A 92 2.91 -9.19 9.21
C ASP A 92 2.95 -10.72 9.01
N GLN A 93 3.83 -11.40 9.73
CA GLN A 93 4.06 -12.84 9.57
C GLN A 93 2.77 -13.66 9.78
N GLY A 94 2.47 -14.56 8.84
CA GLY A 94 1.28 -15.40 8.87
C GLY A 94 0.04 -14.75 8.25
N LEU A 95 0.14 -13.50 7.82
CA LEU A 95 -0.87 -12.79 7.07
C LEU A 95 -0.48 -12.66 5.60
N GLU A 96 -1.48 -12.62 4.72
CA GLU A 96 -1.29 -12.40 3.30
C GLU A 96 -2.21 -11.27 2.84
N CYS A 97 -1.67 -10.43 1.97
CA CYS A 97 -2.42 -9.34 1.37
C CYS A 97 -3.39 -9.91 0.34
N TYR A 98 -4.69 -9.85 0.62
CA TYR A 98 -5.71 -10.46 -0.20
C TYR A 98 -6.88 -9.51 -0.45
N ARG A 99 -7.35 -9.54 -1.70
CA ARG A 99 -8.58 -8.86 -2.11
C ARG A 99 -9.71 -9.89 -2.14
N PRO A 100 -10.70 -9.81 -1.24
CA PRO A 100 -11.86 -10.68 -1.33
C PRO A 100 -12.63 -10.41 -2.61
N MET A 101 -13.24 -11.45 -3.17
CA MET A 101 -14.19 -11.26 -4.26
C MET A 101 -15.48 -10.64 -3.74
N SER A 102 -15.90 -9.61 -4.44
CA SER A 102 -17.18 -8.93 -4.29
C SER A 102 -17.65 -8.53 -5.69
N GLY A 103 -18.95 -8.36 -5.92
CA GLY A 103 -19.42 -7.79 -7.19
C GLY A 103 -19.43 -6.26 -7.20
N VAL A 104 -19.12 -5.60 -6.08
CA VAL A 104 -18.69 -4.19 -6.10
C VAL A 104 -17.28 -4.07 -6.69
N CYS A 105 -17.06 -3.06 -7.53
CA CYS A 105 -15.72 -2.83 -8.09
C CYS A 105 -14.75 -2.48 -6.97
N CYS A 106 -13.74 -3.34 -6.91
CA CYS A 106 -12.40 -2.97 -6.50
C CYS A 106 -12.26 -2.69 -5.00
N PRO A 107 -12.65 -3.64 -4.12
CA PRO A 107 -12.40 -3.51 -2.69
C PRO A 107 -10.90 -3.37 -2.41
N PRO A 108 -10.51 -2.63 -1.37
CA PRO A 108 -9.11 -2.50 -1.00
C PRO A 108 -8.51 -3.87 -0.64
N MET A 109 -7.22 -4.05 -0.88
CA MET A 109 -6.51 -5.24 -0.40
C MET A 109 -6.29 -5.09 1.10
N THR A 110 -6.57 -6.15 1.85
CA THR A 110 -6.43 -6.14 3.31
C THR A 110 -5.67 -7.38 3.76
N CYS A 111 -5.02 -7.29 4.91
CA CYS A 111 -4.27 -8.40 5.49
C CYS A 111 -5.21 -9.42 6.14
N TYR A 112 -5.23 -10.64 5.60
CA TYR A 112 -5.97 -11.78 6.15
C TYR A 112 -5.01 -12.90 6.56
N ASP A 113 -5.49 -13.84 7.37
CA ASP A 113 -4.72 -15.06 7.67
C ASP A 113 -4.38 -15.80 6.37
N ALA A 114 -3.12 -16.19 6.20
CA ALA A 114 -2.66 -16.88 4.99
C ALA A 114 -3.46 -18.18 4.72
N THR A 115 -3.91 -18.87 5.78
CA THR A 115 -4.78 -20.05 5.68
C THR A 115 -6.14 -19.72 5.07
N TYR A 116 -6.75 -18.61 5.48
CA TYR A 116 -8.01 -18.13 4.91
C TYR A 116 -7.84 -17.73 3.44
N VAL A 117 -6.77 -17.00 3.11
CA VAL A 117 -6.47 -16.59 1.73
C VAL A 117 -6.32 -17.80 0.82
N LYS A 118 -5.61 -18.84 1.28
CA LYS A 118 -5.47 -20.09 0.54
C LYS A 118 -6.83 -20.77 0.28
N GLN A 119 -7.66 -20.90 1.31
CA GLN A 119 -9.01 -21.48 1.18
C GLN A 119 -9.88 -20.68 0.21
N GLN A 120 -9.82 -19.35 0.27
CA GLN A 120 -10.56 -18.49 -0.65
C GLN A 120 -10.08 -18.67 -2.09
N ARG A 121 -8.76 -18.66 -2.33
CA ARG A 121 -8.20 -18.88 -3.68
C ARG A 121 -8.63 -20.24 -4.25
N GLU A 122 -8.58 -21.29 -3.45
CA GLU A 122 -9.03 -22.63 -3.86
C GLU A 122 -10.55 -22.66 -4.15
N TYR A 123 -11.36 -22.07 -3.27
CA TYR A 123 -12.80 -21.96 -3.46
C TYR A 123 -13.13 -21.26 -4.78
N TRP A 124 -12.53 -20.10 -5.01
CA TRP A 124 -12.78 -19.28 -6.18
C TRP A 124 -12.26 -19.91 -7.47
N HIS A 125 -11.12 -20.58 -7.42
CA HIS A 125 -10.59 -21.35 -8.55
C HIS A 125 -11.58 -22.46 -8.98
N ASN A 126 -12.13 -23.20 -8.02
CA ASN A 126 -13.11 -24.25 -8.29
C ASN A 126 -14.47 -23.68 -8.70
N CYS A 127 -14.86 -22.56 -8.09
CA CYS A 127 -16.06 -21.80 -8.41
C CYS A 127 -16.07 -21.32 -9.87
N PHE A 128 -14.99 -20.70 -10.36
CA PHE A 128 -14.93 -20.26 -11.77
C PHE A 128 -14.97 -21.40 -12.78
N SER A 129 -14.57 -22.60 -12.35
CA SER A 129 -14.67 -23.80 -13.18
C SER A 129 -16.11 -24.37 -13.23
N ASN A 130 -17.01 -23.89 -12.36
CA ASN A 130 -18.39 -24.34 -12.26
C ASN A 130 -19.36 -23.25 -12.77
N PRO A 131 -20.17 -23.51 -13.82
CA PRO A 131 -21.12 -22.53 -14.35
C PRO A 131 -22.25 -22.16 -13.39
N SER A 132 -22.46 -22.92 -12.31
CA SER A 132 -23.46 -22.65 -11.27
C SER A 132 -22.92 -21.92 -10.05
N CYS A 133 -21.66 -21.47 -10.08
CA CYS A 133 -21.11 -20.81 -8.91
C CYS A 133 -21.78 -19.44 -8.68
N PRO A 134 -22.28 -19.17 -7.45
CA PRO A 134 -22.87 -17.88 -7.11
C PRO A 134 -21.76 -16.82 -6.99
N ILE A 135 -21.60 -16.00 -8.03
CA ILE A 135 -20.72 -14.83 -7.98
C ILE A 135 -21.40 -13.76 -7.12
N PRO A 136 -20.68 -13.17 -6.14
CA PRO A 136 -21.24 -12.12 -5.30
C PRO A 136 -21.66 -10.91 -6.15
N PRO A 137 -22.79 -10.27 -5.84
CA PRO A 137 -23.32 -9.11 -6.56
C PRO A 137 -22.50 -7.85 -6.33
#